data_AF-A0A1Q8G4U9-F1
#
_entry.id   AF-A0A1Q8G4U9-F1
#
_cell.length_a   1.000
_cell.length_b   1.000
_cell.length_c   1.000
_cell.angle_alpha   90.00
_cell.angle_beta   90.00
_cell.angle_gamma   90.00
#
_symmetry.space_group_name_H-M   'P 1'
#
loop_
_entity.id
_entity.type
_entity.pdbx_description
1 polymer ?
#
loop_
_entity_poly.entity_id
_entity_poly.type
_entity_poly.pdbx_seq_one_letter_code
_entity_poly.pdbx_strand_id
1 'polypeptide(L)' 'MSTASELLPLYVEAEKRILKGQSYEFGGRTWTGADLADIRKERERLERRVFAEEQAAKGRRTHSLATFK' A
#
# COMPACT_ATOMS: atom_id res chain seq x y z
N MET A 1 -12.03 0.69 -6.42
CA MET A 1 -10.79 -0.11 -6.35
C MET A 1 -9.75 0.77 -5.69
N SER A 2 -9.66 0.75 -4.35
CA SER A 2 -8.56 1.47 -3.68
C SER A 2 -7.29 0.68 -3.91
N THR A 3 -6.38 1.25 -4.69
CA THR A 3 -5.13 0.61 -5.08
C THR A 3 -4.22 0.49 -3.85
N ALA A 4 -3.35 -0.52 -3.80
CA ALA A 4 -2.39 -0.62 -2.69
C ALA A 4 -1.51 0.65 -2.57
N SER A 5 -1.35 1.38 -3.69
CA SER A 5 -0.67 2.67 -3.77
C SER A 5 -1.38 3.81 -3.05
N GLU A 6 -2.71 3.77 -2.94
CA GLU A 6 -3.49 4.77 -2.18
C GLU A 6 -3.44 4.51 -0.66
N LEU A 7 -3.25 3.25 -0.26
CA LEU A 7 -3.17 2.88 1.16
C LEU A 7 -1.79 3.13 1.75
N LEU A 8 -0.71 2.91 0.99
CA LEU A 8 0.67 3.12 1.45
C LEU A 8 0.91 4.49 2.14
N PRO A 9 0.50 5.65 1.58
CA PRO A 9 0.72 6.95 2.23
C PRO A 9 -0.02 7.09 3.57
N LEU A 10 -1.18 6.45 3.73
CA LEU A 10 -1.95 6.48 4.99
C LEU A 10 -1.19 5.75 6.11
N TYR A 11 -0.54 4.63 5.79
CA TYR A 11 0.32 3.90 6.74
C TYR A 11 1.59 4.68 7.08
N VAL A 12 2.19 5.40 6.12
CA VAL A 12 3.36 6.26 6.38
C VAL A 12 2.98 7.46 7.26
N GLU A 13 1.80 8.04 7.06
CA GLU A 13 1.31 9.11 7.91
C GLU A 13 1.01 8.63 9.33
N ALA A 14 0.42 7.43 9.46
CA ALA A 14 0.23 6.75 10.73
C ALA A 14 1.56 6.59 11.47
N GLU A 15 2.60 6.07 10.80
CA GLU A 15 3.94 5.89 11.38
C GLU A 15 4.52 7.23 11.87
N LYS A 16 4.40 8.30 11.07
CA LYS A 16 4.88 9.64 11.46
C LYS A 16 4.18 10.19 12.69
N ARG A 17 2.86 10.02 12.80
CA ARG A 17 2.08 10.49 13.96
C ARG A 17 2.40 9.69 15.22
N ILE A 18 2.56 8.39 15.06
CA ILE A 18 2.94 7.49 16.16
C ILE A 18 4.34 7.79 16.68
N LEU A 19 5.30 8.07 15.79
CA LEU A 19 6.65 8.51 16.19
C LEU A 19 6.64 9.87 16.90
N LYS A 20 5.62 10.70 16.67
CA LYS A 20 5.38 11.95 17.43
C LYS A 20 4.64 11.73 18.75
N GLY A 21 4.35 10.48 19.12
CA GLY A 21 3.62 10.13 20.34
C GLY A 21 2.10 10.25 20.24
N GLN A 22 1.55 10.37 19.03
CA GLN A 22 0.11 10.45 18.80
C GLN A 22 -0.46 9.09 18.40
N SER A 23 -1.68 8.76 18.84
CA SER A 23 -2.44 7.64 18.31
C SER A 23 -3.02 8.00 16.94
N TYR A 24 -3.10 7.02 16.04
CA TYR A 24 -3.68 7.20 14.72
C TYR A 24 -4.75 6.14 14.47
N GLU A 25 -5.98 6.56 14.24
CA GLU A 25 -7.10 5.65 13.99
C GLU A 25 -7.38 5.60 12.49
N PHE A 26 -7.22 4.42 11.91
CA PHE A 26 -7.45 4.20 10.48
C PHE A 26 -7.86 2.76 10.21
N GLY A 27 -8.87 2.58 9.36
CA GLY A 27 -9.45 1.27 9.07
C GLY A 27 -10.25 0.66 10.23
N GLY A 28 -10.78 1.49 11.14
CA GLY A 28 -11.55 1.03 12.30
C GLY A 28 -10.72 0.43 13.42
N ARG A 29 -9.39 0.60 13.39
CA ARG A 29 -8.47 0.23 14.46
C ARG A 29 -7.59 1.41 14.83
N THR A 30 -7.35 1.57 16.12
CA THR A 30 -6.38 2.54 16.65
C THR A 30 -5.00 1.94 16.63
N TRP A 31 -4.08 2.63 15.95
CA TRP A 31 -2.67 2.30 15.88
C TRP A 31 -1.89 3.19 16.85
N THR A 32 -1.02 2.57 17.63
CA THR A 32 -0.24 3.25 18.67
C THR A 32 1.24 2.92 18.55
N GLY A 33 2.08 3.52 19.40
CA GLY A 33 3.51 3.23 19.48
C GLY A 33 3.81 1.76 19.76
N ALA A 34 2.90 1.03 20.41
CA ALA A 34 3.04 -0.41 20.61
C ALA A 34 2.91 -1.21 19.30
N ASP A 35 2.12 -0.71 18.34
CA ASP A 35 1.86 -1.37 17.06
C ASP A 35 2.88 -0.97 15.96
N LEU A 36 3.93 -0.21 16.30
CA LEU A 36 4.95 0.24 15.33
C LEU A 36 5.60 -0.92 14.55
N ALA A 37 5.81 -2.06 15.22
CA ALA A 37 6.33 -3.27 14.59
C ALA A 37 5.35 -3.84 13.55
N ASP A 38 4.05 -3.77 13.82
CA ASP A 38 3.01 -4.26 12.91
C ASP A 38 2.79 -3.32 11.73
N ILE A 39 2.86 -2.00 11.95
CA ILE A 39 2.80 -0.99 10.87
C ILE A 39 3.93 -1.21 9.87
N ARG A 40 5.15 -1.49 10.34
CA ARG A 40 6.29 -1.78 9.46
C ARG A 40 6.09 -3.05 8.63
N LYS A 41 5.56 -4.12 9.24
CA LYS A 41 5.22 -5.35 8.52
C LYS A 41 4.14 -5.11 7.46
N GLU A 42 3.10 -4.38 7.82
CA GLU A 42 2.01 -4.09 6.90
C GLU A 42 2.48 -3.17 5.76
N ARG A 43 3.38 -2.22 6.04
CA ARG A 43 4.04 -1.41 5.03
C ARG A 43 4.83 -2.27 4.05
N GLU A 44 5.68 -3.17 4.52
CA GLU A 44 6.46 -4.06 3.65
C GLU A 44 5.53 -4.94 2.78
N ARG A 45 4.44 -5.44 3.37
CA ARG A 45 3.41 -6.20 2.65
C ARG A 45 2.74 -5.36 1.58
N LEU A 46 2.39 -4.11 1.89
CA LEU A 46 1.79 -3.17 0.94
C LEU A 46 2.77 -2.82 -0.17
N GLU A 47 4.04 -2.56 0.13
CA GLU A 47 5.08 -2.31 -0.89
C GLU A 47 5.20 -3.49 -1.86
N ARG A 48 5.21 -4.73 -1.35
CA ARG A 48 5.19 -5.93 -2.20
C ARG A 48 3.93 -6.03 -3.06
N ARG A 49 2.75 -5.70 -2.50
CA ARG A 49 1.49 -5.70 -3.25
C ARG A 49 1.44 -4.60 -4.30
N VAL A 50 1.90 -3.40 -3.99
CA VAL A 50 2.03 -2.28 -4.95
C VAL A 50 2.95 -2.69 -6.07
N PHE A 51 4.11 -3.26 -5.76
CA PHE A 51 5.03 -3.76 -6.78
C PHE A 51 4.38 -4.84 -7.65
N ALA A 52 3.68 -5.81 -7.05
CA ALA A 52 2.96 -6.83 -7.81
C ALA A 52 1.83 -6.25 -8.67
N GLU A 53 1.05 -5.28 -8.16
CA GLU A 53 -0.02 -4.58 -8.89
C GLU A 53 0.54 -3.75 -10.04
N GLU A 54 1.65 -3.03 -9.83
CA GLU A 54 2.35 -2.29 -10.88
C GLU A 54 2.89 -3.24 -11.96
N GLN A 55 3.50 -4.36 -11.56
CA GLN A 55 4.04 -5.34 -12.50
C GLN A 55 2.92 -6.06 -13.25
N ALA A 56 1.79 -6.35 -12.61
CA ALA A 56 0.60 -6.88 -13.28
C ALA A 56 0.00 -5.84 -14.24
N ALA A 57 -0.07 -4.56 -13.86
CA ALA A 57 -0.55 -3.48 -14.71
C ALA A 57 0.39 -3.22 -15.92
N LYS A 58 1.71 -3.31 -15.72
CA LYS A 58 2.73 -3.19 -16.77
C LYS A 58 2.76 -4.43 -17.68
N GLY A 59 2.64 -5.63 -17.12
CA GLY A 59 2.59 -6.90 -17.85
C GLY A 59 1.29 -7.11 -18.64
N ARG A 60 0.24 -6.35 -18.34
CA ARG A 60 -1.01 -6.34 -19.12
C ARG A 60 -0.96 -5.47 -20.38
N ARG A 61 0.22 -5.06 -20.82
CA ARG A 61 0.44 -4.42 -22.12
C ARG A 61 1.21 -5.36 -23.03
N THR A 62 0.49 -5.99 -23.96
CA THR A 62 0.85 -6.31 -25.37
C THR A 62 0.33 -7.68 -25.81
N HIS A 63 -0.92 -7.74 -26.25
CA HIS A 63 -1.22 -8.48 -27.48
C HIS A 63 -2.04 -7.54 -28.35
N SER A 64 -1.34 -6.77 -29.19
CA SER A 64 -1.97 -6.18 -30.36
C SER A 64 -2.32 -7.35 -31.27
N LEU A 65 -3.60 -7.71 -31.31
CA LEU A 65 -4.14 -8.57 -32.35
C LEU A 65 -4.10 -7.72 -33.62
N ALA A 66 -3.00 -7.76 -34.35
CA ALA A 66 -2.95 -7.22 -35.70
C ALA A 66 -3.96 -8.01 -36.55
N THR A 67 -5.14 -7.43 -36.76
CA THR A 67 -6.12 -7.96 -37.69
C THR A 67 -5.65 -7.63 -39.11
N PHE A 68 -5.24 -8.65 -39.85
CA PHE A 68 -5.00 -8.53 -41.29
C PHE A 68 -6.33 -8.68 -42.03
N LYS A 69 -6.75 -7.64 -42.76
CA LYS A 69 -7.72 -7.74 -43.86
C LYS A 69 -7.46 -6.67 -44.91
#